data_AF-A0A1J8PWH8-F1
#
_entry.id   AF-A0A1J8PWH8-F1
#
_cell.length_a   1.000
_cell.length_b   1.000
_cell.length_c   1.000
_cell.angle_alpha   90.00
_cell.angle_beta   90.00
_cell.angle_gamma   90.00
#
_symmetry.space_group_name_H-M   'P 1'
#
loop_
_entity.id
_entity.type
_entity.pdbx_description
1 polymer ?
#
loop_
_entity_poly.entity_id
_entity_poly.type
_entity_poly.pdbx_seq_one_letter_code
_entity_poly.pdbx_strand_id
1 'polypeptide(L)'
;MKLNAITGSTGLTLASLVGFVLAHGTYTLIEDIAGEGFYDSFNFEAIPDPTQGRVNYVNETVAKALNLTFATDETFILRADDFTVLNAKGAGRDSVRIRSNNQYTTHVTVFDMQHMPEGCGTWPAVWETNESDWPDGGEVDIVEGVNDVEPNQSTLHTSDNCTIPPFTTQLGTTLSTNCSAAFDFNEGCAVELAGNNSYGPAFNRIGGGWYAMERTNHYINVWFWARSDPFAPDDVTCGASTIDTGKWGIPAAHFPNTQCDLASHFGPNNIIINLTFCGAKAGNSTLYTAAGCPSDCETFVNDNPSAFENAYFQFSSIKVYA
;
A
#
# COMPACT_ATOMS: atom_id res chain seq x y z
N MET A 1 33.81 20.54 -68.39
CA MET A 1 33.32 20.65 -66.99
C MET A 1 33.59 19.32 -66.30
N LYS A 2 34.48 19.29 -65.31
CA LYS A 2 34.70 18.12 -64.45
C LYS A 2 33.68 18.19 -63.30
N LEU A 3 32.88 17.15 -63.10
CA LEU A 3 32.11 16.96 -61.87
C LEU A 3 32.85 15.93 -61.01
N ASN A 4 33.30 16.35 -59.83
CA ASN A 4 33.87 15.48 -58.80
C ASN A 4 32.74 14.76 -58.06
N ALA A 5 32.85 13.44 -57.90
CA ALA A 5 32.02 12.67 -56.99
C ALA A 5 32.60 12.79 -55.58
N ILE A 6 31.77 13.22 -54.62
CA ILE A 6 32.09 13.23 -53.19
C ILE A 6 31.51 11.93 -52.61
N THR A 7 32.39 11.03 -52.18
CA THR A 7 32.03 9.85 -51.38
C THR A 7 31.93 10.25 -49.91
N GLY A 8 30.71 10.34 -49.38
CA GLY A 8 30.47 10.47 -47.94
C GLY A 8 30.43 9.08 -47.30
N SER A 9 31.30 8.83 -46.31
CA SER A 9 31.22 7.65 -45.46
C SER A 9 30.26 7.93 -44.31
N THR A 10 29.13 7.22 -44.29
CA THR A 10 28.22 7.21 -43.15
C THR A 10 28.75 6.20 -42.14
N GLY A 11 29.40 6.67 -41.08
CA GLY A 11 29.72 5.84 -39.92
C GLY A 11 28.45 5.51 -39.15
N LEU A 12 28.10 4.23 -39.06
CA LEU A 12 27.11 3.74 -38.11
C LEU A 12 27.71 3.82 -36.70
N THR A 13 27.24 4.75 -35.88
CA THR A 13 27.45 4.71 -34.43
C THR A 13 26.56 3.62 -33.83
N LEU A 14 27.18 2.53 -33.39
CA LEU A 14 26.53 1.48 -32.60
C LEU A 14 26.23 2.08 -31.21
N ALA A 15 25.00 2.50 -30.97
CA ALA A 15 24.54 2.88 -29.64
C ALA A 15 24.47 1.60 -28.79
N SER A 16 25.43 1.46 -27.86
CA SER A 16 25.38 0.41 -26.84
C SER A 16 24.20 0.71 -25.91
N LEU A 17 23.09 -0.02 -26.06
CA LEU A 17 22.09 -0.13 -25.00
C LEU A 17 22.77 -0.81 -23.82
N VAL A 18 23.24 -0.01 -22.86
CA VAL A 18 23.56 -0.52 -21.53
C VAL A 18 22.22 -0.87 -20.89
N GLY A 19 21.84 -2.14 -21.00
CA GLY A 19 20.73 -2.67 -20.20
C GLY A 19 21.14 -2.55 -18.74
N PHE A 20 20.43 -1.74 -17.98
CA PHE A 20 20.50 -1.83 -16.53
C PHE A 20 19.93 -3.19 -16.16
N VAL A 21 20.81 -4.12 -15.76
CA VAL A 21 20.39 -5.34 -15.08
C VAL A 21 19.92 -4.88 -13.71
N LEU A 22 18.61 -4.74 -13.53
CA LEU A 22 18.03 -4.65 -12.20
C LEU A 22 18.47 -5.93 -11.47
N ALA A 23 19.06 -5.78 -10.29
CA ALA A 23 19.38 -6.93 -9.46
C ALA A 23 18.05 -7.60 -9.09
N HIS A 24 17.77 -8.77 -9.68
CA HIS A 24 16.55 -9.53 -9.46
C HIS A 24 16.78 -10.58 -8.37
N GLY A 25 15.81 -10.72 -7.45
CA GLY A 25 15.89 -11.68 -6.37
C GLY A 25 15.05 -12.92 -6.65
N THR A 26 15.64 -14.09 -6.42
CA THR A 26 14.86 -15.32 -6.19
C THR A 26 14.64 -15.46 -4.69
N TYR A 27 13.38 -15.60 -4.28
CA TYR A 27 13.00 -15.68 -2.85
C TYR A 27 12.22 -16.96 -2.58
N THR A 28 12.30 -17.45 -1.35
CA THR A 28 11.55 -18.64 -0.90
C THR A 28 10.48 -18.26 0.10
N LEU A 29 9.33 -18.91 0.03
CA LEU A 29 8.20 -18.67 0.93
C LEU A 29 8.62 -18.94 2.38
N ILE A 30 8.41 -17.96 3.25
CA ILE A 30 8.66 -18.07 4.70
C ILE A 30 7.37 -18.01 5.51
N GLU A 31 6.32 -17.35 5.01
CA GLU A 31 5.01 -17.27 5.67
C GLU A 31 3.88 -17.39 4.64
N ASP A 32 2.87 -18.20 4.98
CA ASP A 32 1.65 -18.38 4.21
C ASP A 32 0.44 -18.13 5.12
N ILE A 33 -0.08 -16.91 5.08
CA ILE A 33 -1.10 -16.41 6.01
C ILE A 33 -2.43 -16.41 5.29
N ALA A 34 -3.32 -17.34 5.65
CA ALA A 34 -4.66 -17.46 5.10
C ALA A 34 -5.67 -17.85 6.19
N GLY A 35 -6.94 -17.48 6.00
CA GLY A 35 -8.02 -17.83 6.91
C GLY A 35 -7.74 -17.49 8.38
N GLU A 36 -7.90 -18.46 9.28
CA GLU A 36 -7.65 -18.26 10.71
C GLU A 36 -6.18 -17.94 11.04
N GLY A 37 -5.23 -18.23 10.13
CA GLY A 37 -3.81 -17.94 10.31
C GLY A 37 -3.50 -16.44 10.50
N PHE A 38 -4.41 -15.54 10.09
CA PHE A 38 -4.31 -14.12 10.39
C PHE A 38 -4.34 -13.85 11.90
N TYR A 39 -5.12 -14.61 12.68
CA TYR A 39 -5.19 -14.45 14.14
C TYR A 39 -3.91 -14.90 14.84
N ASP A 40 -3.19 -15.86 14.26
CA ASP A 40 -1.90 -16.33 14.80
C ASP A 40 -0.72 -15.43 14.36
N SER A 41 -0.85 -14.80 13.19
CA SER A 41 0.26 -14.06 12.56
C SER A 41 0.27 -12.57 12.92
N PHE A 42 -0.84 -12.04 13.42
CA PHE A 42 -0.98 -10.62 13.75
C PHE A 42 -1.45 -10.36 15.19
N ASN A 43 -0.95 -9.27 15.76
CA ASN A 43 -1.46 -8.67 16.98
C ASN A 43 -2.53 -7.62 16.66
N PHE A 44 -3.63 -7.60 17.42
CA PHE A 44 -4.71 -6.63 17.30
C PHE A 44 -4.45 -5.43 18.22
N GLU A 45 -4.15 -4.29 17.63
CA GLU A 45 -3.69 -3.10 18.35
C GLU A 45 -4.87 -2.24 18.83
N ALA A 46 -5.25 -2.42 20.09
CA ALA A 46 -6.24 -1.57 20.75
C ALA A 46 -5.60 -0.29 21.30
N ILE A 47 -5.18 0.59 20.39
CA ILE A 47 -4.46 1.83 20.70
C ILE A 47 -5.27 3.07 20.26
N PRO A 48 -5.04 4.25 20.87
CA PRO A 48 -5.45 5.51 20.26
C PRO A 48 -4.82 5.66 18.87
N ASP A 49 -5.60 6.14 17.91
CA ASP A 49 -5.13 6.27 16.53
C ASP A 49 -4.01 7.33 16.40
N PRO A 50 -2.80 6.96 15.95
CA PRO A 50 -1.70 7.91 15.79
C PRO A 50 -2.02 9.06 14.83
N THR A 51 -2.90 8.83 13.84
CA THR A 51 -3.32 9.82 12.85
C THR A 51 -4.56 10.64 13.28
N GLN A 52 -4.98 10.49 14.53
CA GLN A 52 -6.08 11.22 15.17
C GLN A 52 -7.44 11.00 14.50
N GLY A 53 -7.68 9.81 13.94
CA GLY A 53 -8.94 9.46 13.32
C GLY A 53 -10.12 9.34 14.29
N ARG A 54 -11.33 9.43 13.72
CA ARG A 54 -12.61 9.18 14.38
C ARG A 54 -12.89 7.68 14.49
N VAL A 55 -11.92 6.95 15.03
CA VAL A 55 -11.91 5.49 15.14
C VAL A 55 -11.76 5.06 16.59
N ASN A 56 -12.26 3.87 16.91
CA ASN A 56 -11.92 3.13 18.12
C ASN A 56 -11.34 1.78 17.71
N TYR A 57 -10.02 1.64 17.76
CA TYR A 57 -9.40 0.35 17.47
C TYR A 57 -9.65 -0.63 18.62
N VAL A 58 -10.27 -1.76 18.30
CA VAL A 58 -10.62 -2.79 19.28
C VAL A 58 -9.65 -3.97 19.21
N ASN A 59 -9.47 -4.67 20.34
CA ASN A 59 -8.67 -5.89 20.39
C ASN A 59 -9.39 -7.07 19.72
N GLU A 60 -8.67 -8.16 19.49
CA GLU A 60 -9.17 -9.37 18.82
C GLU A 60 -10.45 -9.94 19.44
N THR A 61 -10.53 -9.98 20.78
CA THR A 61 -11.70 -10.54 21.47
C THR A 61 -12.96 -9.73 21.16
N VAL A 62 -12.85 -8.40 21.20
CA VAL A 62 -13.96 -7.50 20.86
C VAL A 62 -14.25 -7.53 19.37
N ALA A 63 -13.23 -7.53 18.51
CA ALA A 63 -13.39 -7.61 17.06
C ALA A 63 -14.16 -8.88 16.65
N LYS A 64 -13.82 -10.05 17.20
CA LYS A 64 -14.56 -11.30 16.97
C LYS A 64 -15.99 -11.24 17.51
N ALA A 65 -16.18 -10.72 18.73
CA ALA A 65 -17.49 -10.64 19.36
C ALA A 65 -18.46 -9.72 18.60
N LEU A 66 -17.97 -8.65 18.00
CA LEU A 66 -18.72 -7.70 17.17
C LEU A 66 -18.72 -8.08 15.67
N ASN A 67 -18.11 -9.22 15.32
CA ASN A 67 -17.94 -9.68 13.94
C ASN A 67 -17.22 -8.65 13.05
N LEU A 68 -16.32 -7.84 13.60
CA LEU A 68 -15.46 -6.90 12.87
C LEU A 68 -14.27 -7.60 12.21
N THR A 69 -13.96 -8.81 12.65
CA THR A 69 -13.16 -9.75 11.86
C THR A 69 -13.84 -11.10 11.83
N PHE A 70 -13.69 -11.81 10.71
CA PHE A 70 -13.99 -13.23 10.63
C PHE A 70 -13.10 -13.89 9.59
N ALA A 71 -12.93 -15.20 9.71
CA ALA A 71 -12.15 -16.00 8.79
C ALA A 71 -12.92 -17.25 8.37
N THR A 72 -12.70 -17.67 7.12
CA THR A 72 -12.97 -19.04 6.63
C THR A 72 -11.67 -19.59 6.05
N ASP A 73 -11.69 -20.82 5.52
CA ASP A 73 -10.50 -21.41 4.88
C ASP A 73 -10.02 -20.59 3.66
N GLU A 74 -10.91 -19.84 3.02
CA GLU A 74 -10.65 -19.09 1.79
C GLU A 74 -10.58 -17.57 1.96
N THR A 75 -10.94 -17.04 3.14
CA THR A 75 -11.00 -15.59 3.31
C THR A 75 -10.77 -15.11 4.72
N PHE A 76 -10.17 -13.93 4.85
CA PHE A 76 -10.11 -13.16 6.08
C PHE A 76 -10.71 -11.78 5.84
N ILE A 77 -11.64 -11.37 6.70
CA ILE A 77 -12.30 -10.07 6.66
C ILE A 77 -11.86 -9.25 7.85
N LEU A 78 -11.56 -7.98 7.59
CA LEU A 78 -11.39 -6.92 8.59
C LEU A 78 -12.27 -5.75 8.18
N ARG A 79 -13.24 -5.39 9.03
CA ARG A 79 -14.26 -4.39 8.73
C ARG A 79 -14.51 -3.43 9.88
N ALA A 80 -15.12 -2.31 9.55
CA ALA A 80 -15.65 -1.39 10.55
C ALA A 80 -17.04 -1.81 11.05
N ASP A 81 -17.43 -1.24 12.19
CA ASP A 81 -18.83 -1.18 12.61
C ASP A 81 -19.64 -0.41 11.55
N ASP A 82 -20.73 -1.01 11.11
CA ASP A 82 -21.69 -0.48 10.12
C ASP A 82 -23.13 -0.39 10.67
N PHE A 83 -23.31 -0.46 11.99
CA PHE A 83 -24.63 -0.53 12.65
C PHE A 83 -24.83 0.48 13.80
N THR A 84 -23.75 1.01 14.40
CA THR A 84 -23.84 1.91 15.55
C THR A 84 -23.83 3.38 15.13
N VAL A 85 -24.87 4.11 15.55
CA VAL A 85 -24.86 5.58 15.57
C VAL A 85 -24.06 6.05 16.78
N LEU A 86 -23.02 6.84 16.55
CA LEU A 86 -22.06 7.21 17.59
C LEU A 86 -22.53 8.43 18.39
N ASN A 87 -22.16 8.47 19.67
CA ASN A 87 -22.20 9.71 20.44
C ASN A 87 -21.00 10.58 20.02
N ALA A 88 -21.24 11.80 19.54
CA ALA A 88 -20.19 12.74 19.14
C ALA A 88 -19.15 13.06 20.23
N LYS A 89 -19.46 12.82 21.51
CA LYS A 89 -18.54 12.99 22.65
C LYS A 89 -17.94 11.67 23.17
N GLY A 90 -18.30 10.54 22.54
CA GLY A 90 -17.79 9.21 22.86
C GLY A 90 -16.63 8.80 21.97
N ALA A 91 -16.29 7.51 22.04
CA ALA A 91 -15.31 6.89 21.16
C ALA A 91 -15.70 7.00 19.67
N GLY A 92 -14.72 6.84 18.79
CA GLY A 92 -14.93 6.78 17.34
C GLY A 92 -15.61 5.49 16.89
N ARG A 93 -15.72 5.30 15.57
CA ARG A 93 -16.30 4.09 14.98
C ARG A 93 -15.40 2.89 15.27
N ASP A 94 -15.98 1.81 15.78
CA ASP A 94 -15.20 0.60 16.04
C ASP A 94 -14.60 0.06 14.74
N SER A 95 -13.31 -0.23 14.77
CA SER A 95 -12.54 -0.77 13.64
C SER A 95 -11.34 -1.53 14.18
N VAL A 96 -10.48 -2.02 13.28
CA VAL A 96 -9.36 -2.87 13.63
C VAL A 96 -8.08 -2.35 12.97
N ARG A 97 -6.99 -2.43 13.74
CA ARG A 97 -5.61 -2.29 13.31
C ARG A 97 -4.89 -3.57 13.71
N ILE A 98 -4.34 -4.28 12.74
CA ILE A 98 -3.55 -5.49 12.98
C ILE A 98 -2.10 -5.24 12.57
N ARG A 99 -1.16 -5.70 13.39
CA ARG A 99 0.27 -5.64 13.12
C ARG A 99 0.89 -7.03 13.18
N SER A 100 1.63 -7.42 12.16
CA SER A 100 2.28 -8.73 12.11
C SER A 100 3.20 -8.93 13.31
N ASN A 101 3.28 -10.17 13.80
CA ASN A 101 4.13 -10.53 14.93
C ASN A 101 5.61 -10.48 14.55
N ASN A 102 5.93 -10.82 13.29
CA ASN A 102 7.28 -10.80 12.75
C ASN A 102 7.63 -9.46 12.12
N GLN A 103 8.94 -9.20 12.03
CA GLN A 103 9.51 -8.04 11.35
C GLN A 103 10.38 -8.48 10.19
N TYR A 104 10.39 -7.69 9.12
CA TYR A 104 11.07 -8.01 7.88
C TYR A 104 12.03 -6.89 7.47
N THR A 105 13.12 -7.26 6.79
CA THR A 105 14.08 -6.31 6.19
C THR A 105 14.07 -6.46 4.67
N THR A 106 15.02 -7.21 4.10
CA THR A 106 14.95 -7.62 2.68
C THR A 106 13.97 -8.77 2.54
N HIS A 107 12.88 -8.55 1.82
CA HIS A 107 11.82 -9.53 1.65
C HIS A 107 10.88 -9.12 0.50
N VAL A 108 9.98 -10.03 0.15
CA VAL A 108 8.84 -9.77 -0.73
C VAL A 108 7.55 -10.13 -0.01
N THR A 109 6.55 -9.27 -0.07
CA THR A 109 5.20 -9.56 0.42
C THR A 109 4.20 -9.51 -0.73
N VAL A 110 3.35 -10.52 -0.84
CA VAL A 110 2.26 -10.61 -1.83
C VAL A 110 0.93 -10.67 -1.08
N PHE A 111 0.06 -9.70 -1.35
CA PHE A 111 -1.29 -9.59 -0.82
C PHE A 111 -2.29 -9.98 -1.93
N ASP A 112 -2.99 -11.10 -1.75
CA ASP A 112 -4.15 -11.44 -2.57
C ASP A 112 -5.40 -10.85 -1.91
N MET A 113 -5.96 -9.81 -2.51
CA MET A 113 -7.04 -9.02 -1.94
C MET A 113 -8.24 -8.98 -2.89
N GLN A 114 -9.41 -9.34 -2.38
CA GLN A 114 -10.67 -9.38 -3.15
C GLN A 114 -11.47 -8.09 -2.99
N HIS A 115 -11.32 -7.41 -1.86
CA HIS A 115 -12.04 -6.18 -1.51
C HIS A 115 -11.17 -5.31 -0.60
N MET A 116 -11.30 -3.99 -0.71
CA MET A 116 -10.75 -3.01 0.23
C MET A 116 -11.84 -2.02 0.68
N PRO A 117 -11.67 -1.37 1.84
CA PRO A 117 -12.69 -0.46 2.35
C PRO A 117 -13.01 0.67 1.36
N GLU A 118 -14.31 0.94 1.21
CA GLU A 118 -14.83 2.12 0.51
C GLU A 118 -15.80 2.90 1.42
N GLY A 119 -15.96 4.19 1.13
CA GLY A 119 -16.89 5.10 1.77
C GLY A 119 -16.26 6.45 2.12
N CYS A 120 -17.09 7.49 2.09
CA CYS A 120 -16.72 8.81 2.60
C CYS A 120 -16.27 8.73 4.07
N GLY A 121 -15.14 9.35 4.36
CA GLY A 121 -14.51 9.37 5.68
C GLY A 121 -13.58 8.19 5.94
N THR A 122 -13.56 7.14 5.12
CA THR A 122 -12.63 6.03 5.27
C THR A 122 -11.19 6.43 4.95
N TRP A 123 -10.24 5.84 5.68
CA TRP A 123 -8.81 5.86 5.41
C TRP A 123 -8.23 4.47 5.71
N PRO A 124 -8.31 3.55 4.74
CA PRO A 124 -7.67 2.24 4.81
C PRO A 124 -6.20 2.30 4.44
N ALA A 125 -5.40 1.42 5.05
CA ALA A 125 -4.00 1.24 4.71
C ALA A 125 -3.54 -0.22 4.82
N VAL A 126 -2.67 -0.62 3.89
CA VAL A 126 -1.79 -1.80 3.97
C VAL A 126 -0.36 -1.30 3.77
N TRP A 127 0.47 -1.44 4.79
CA TRP A 127 1.74 -0.73 4.89
C TRP A 127 2.70 -1.45 5.81
N GLU A 128 3.96 -1.00 5.84
CA GLU A 128 4.96 -1.54 6.76
C GLU A 128 5.74 -0.42 7.43
N THR A 129 5.98 -0.53 8.75
CA THR A 129 6.85 0.39 9.48
C THR A 129 7.48 -0.24 10.72
N ASN A 130 8.43 0.47 11.35
CA ASN A 130 8.85 0.25 12.72
C ASN A 130 8.28 1.37 13.60
N GLU A 131 7.13 1.12 14.23
CA GLU A 131 6.43 2.13 15.03
C GLU A 131 7.26 2.65 16.21
N SER A 132 8.17 1.83 16.76
CA SER A 132 8.99 2.20 17.91
C SER A 132 10.10 3.21 17.60
N ASP A 133 10.43 3.36 16.32
CA ASP A 133 11.53 4.18 15.81
C ASP A 133 11.09 5.04 14.62
N TRP A 134 9.79 5.33 14.51
CA TRP A 134 9.26 6.12 13.40
C TRP A 134 9.69 7.60 13.51
N PRO A 135 10.11 8.27 12.41
CA PRO A 135 10.22 7.78 11.03
C PRO A 135 11.63 7.23 10.68
N ASP A 136 12.56 7.18 11.64
CA ASP A 136 13.94 6.75 11.44
C ASP A 136 14.07 5.28 11.01
N GLY A 137 13.10 4.44 11.39
CA GLY A 137 12.97 3.05 10.97
C GLY A 137 12.25 2.84 9.64
N GLY A 138 11.79 3.91 9.00
CA GLY A 138 11.13 3.90 7.69
C GLY A 138 9.68 3.41 7.71
N GLU A 139 8.93 3.84 6.71
CA GLU A 139 7.56 3.42 6.41
C GLU A 139 7.35 3.30 4.90
N VAL A 140 6.68 2.24 4.47
CA VAL A 140 6.21 2.04 3.10
C VAL A 140 4.71 1.81 3.10
N ASP A 141 3.98 2.73 2.48
CA ASP A 141 2.57 2.60 2.19
C ASP A 141 2.39 1.86 0.85
N ILE A 142 1.84 0.66 0.91
CA ILE A 142 1.65 -0.20 -0.27
C ILE A 142 0.30 0.10 -0.90
N VAL A 143 -0.75 0.05 -0.07
CA VAL A 143 -2.12 0.46 -0.42
C VAL A 143 -2.55 1.54 0.56
N GLU A 144 -2.85 2.74 0.07
CA GLU A 144 -3.30 3.84 0.92
C GLU A 144 -4.13 4.84 0.10
N GLY A 145 -5.19 5.34 0.72
CA GLY A 145 -6.03 6.38 0.14
C GLY A 145 -7.09 6.87 1.13
N VAL A 146 -7.89 7.83 0.69
CA VAL A 146 -8.95 8.43 1.53
C VAL A 146 -10.20 8.70 0.72
N ASN A 147 -11.37 8.58 1.34
CA ASN A 147 -12.64 9.06 0.78
C ASN A 147 -12.97 8.56 -0.64
N ASP A 148 -12.64 7.30 -0.96
CA ASP A 148 -12.82 6.70 -2.30
C ASP A 148 -12.06 7.37 -3.44
N VAL A 149 -11.06 8.20 -3.13
CA VAL A 149 -10.25 8.87 -4.15
C VAL A 149 -9.34 7.85 -4.81
N GLU A 150 -9.68 7.49 -6.04
CA GLU A 150 -8.86 6.71 -6.97
C GLU A 150 -7.82 7.61 -7.67
N PRO A 151 -6.65 7.07 -8.07
CA PRO A 151 -6.17 5.69 -7.88
C PRO A 151 -5.36 5.53 -6.57
N ASN A 152 -4.77 4.35 -6.36
CA ASN A 152 -3.93 4.09 -5.20
C ASN A 152 -2.68 4.98 -5.19
N GLN A 153 -2.25 5.41 -4.00
CA GLN A 153 -0.97 6.06 -3.79
C GLN A 153 -0.05 5.13 -2.98
N SER A 154 1.14 4.83 -3.50
CA SER A 154 2.21 4.22 -2.71
C SER A 154 3.20 5.28 -2.29
N THR A 155 3.60 5.28 -1.02
CA THR A 155 4.39 6.37 -0.41
C THR A 155 5.50 5.80 0.45
N LEU A 156 6.65 6.47 0.50
CA LEU A 156 7.63 6.24 1.56
C LEU A 156 7.71 7.43 2.51
N HIS A 157 7.80 7.12 3.80
CA HIS A 157 8.14 8.07 4.85
C HIS A 157 9.45 7.64 5.52
N THR A 158 10.39 8.57 5.66
CA THR A 158 11.72 8.31 6.21
C THR A 158 12.17 9.46 7.11
N SER A 159 13.34 9.30 7.72
CA SER A 159 14.13 10.41 8.23
C SER A 159 14.72 11.29 7.10
N ASP A 160 15.34 12.41 7.47
CA ASP A 160 15.88 13.41 6.54
C ASP A 160 16.95 12.85 5.58
N ASN A 161 17.09 13.51 4.42
CA ASN A 161 18.09 13.20 3.37
C ASN A 161 17.80 11.95 2.52
N CYS A 162 16.52 11.60 2.36
CA CYS A 162 16.06 10.61 1.40
C CYS A 162 15.16 11.27 0.35
N THR A 163 15.59 11.25 -0.91
CA THR A 163 14.75 11.67 -2.03
C THR A 163 14.75 10.63 -3.14
N ILE A 164 13.70 10.61 -3.96
CA ILE A 164 13.64 9.82 -5.20
C ILE A 164 13.75 10.73 -6.43
N PRO A 165 14.29 10.22 -7.56
CA PRO A 165 14.26 10.95 -8.81
C PRO A 165 12.81 11.24 -9.26
N PRO A 166 12.52 12.42 -9.83
CA PRO A 166 11.18 12.73 -10.35
C PRO A 166 10.78 11.88 -11.57
N PHE A 167 11.75 11.20 -12.20
CA PHE A 167 11.53 10.30 -13.32
C PHE A 167 12.33 9.02 -13.11
N THR A 168 11.65 7.88 -13.13
CA THR A 168 12.26 6.56 -13.10
C THR A 168 11.44 5.56 -13.94
N THR A 169 11.95 4.34 -14.11
CA THR A 169 11.25 3.30 -14.87
C THR A 169 10.18 2.65 -14.00
N GLN A 170 8.95 3.15 -14.12
CA GLN A 170 7.76 2.68 -13.40
C GLN A 170 6.51 2.93 -14.26
N LEU A 171 5.38 2.30 -13.93
CA LEU A 171 4.11 2.54 -14.62
C LEU A 171 3.36 3.76 -14.07
N GLY A 172 3.46 4.04 -12.77
CA GLY A 172 2.80 5.15 -12.08
C GLY A 172 3.48 6.50 -12.28
N THR A 173 2.91 7.55 -11.70
CA THR A 173 3.41 8.94 -11.76
C THR A 173 3.92 9.37 -10.40
N THR A 174 5.17 9.86 -10.32
CA THR A 174 5.70 10.47 -9.09
C THR A 174 4.99 11.78 -8.80
N LEU A 175 4.38 11.90 -7.61
CA LEU A 175 3.69 13.10 -7.14
C LEU A 175 4.62 14.00 -6.32
N SER A 176 5.40 13.38 -5.43
CA SER A 176 6.35 14.04 -4.53
C SER A 176 7.65 13.24 -4.46
N THR A 177 8.77 13.94 -4.29
CA THR A 177 10.10 13.31 -4.35
C THR A 177 10.83 13.27 -3.01
N ASN A 178 10.39 14.02 -2.01
CA ASN A 178 11.03 14.07 -0.70
C ASN A 178 10.38 13.08 0.26
N CYS A 179 11.12 12.06 0.67
CA CYS A 179 10.57 10.99 1.52
C CYS A 179 10.56 11.37 3.01
N SER A 180 11.20 12.48 3.40
CA SER A 180 11.29 12.82 4.82
C SER A 180 9.93 13.23 5.40
N ALA A 181 9.54 12.54 6.47
CA ALA A 181 8.34 12.83 7.26
C ALA A 181 8.36 14.23 7.92
N ALA A 182 9.54 14.84 8.05
CA ALA A 182 9.70 16.18 8.62
C ALA A 182 9.30 17.32 7.67
N PHE A 183 9.04 17.01 6.39
CA PHE A 183 8.72 17.99 5.35
C PHE A 183 7.26 17.90 4.89
N ASP A 184 6.75 19.02 4.37
CA ASP A 184 5.45 19.13 3.70
C ASP A 184 4.29 18.45 4.43
N PHE A 185 4.28 18.55 5.77
CA PHE A 185 3.26 17.97 6.65
C PHE A 185 3.18 16.43 6.57
N ASN A 186 4.33 15.77 6.52
CA ASN A 186 4.45 14.32 6.41
C ASN A 186 3.82 13.81 5.10
N GLU A 187 4.07 14.48 3.98
CA GLU A 187 3.60 14.04 2.66
C GLU A 187 4.32 12.77 2.19
N GLY A 188 5.61 12.64 2.53
CA GLY A 188 6.46 11.56 2.03
C GLY A 188 6.72 11.67 0.52
N CYS A 189 7.43 10.70 -0.04
CA CYS A 189 7.65 10.62 -1.48
C CYS A 189 6.66 9.61 -2.08
N ALA A 190 5.77 10.10 -2.93
CA ALA A 190 4.59 9.39 -3.35
C ALA A 190 4.61 9.10 -4.86
N VAL A 191 4.07 7.94 -5.20
CA VAL A 191 3.76 7.52 -6.57
C VAL A 191 2.27 7.19 -6.65
N GLU A 192 1.58 7.88 -7.54
CA GLU A 192 0.22 7.56 -7.95
C GLU A 192 0.27 6.41 -8.96
N LEU A 193 -0.41 5.29 -8.67
CA LEU A 193 -0.44 4.14 -9.57
C LEU A 193 -1.24 4.46 -10.84
N ALA A 194 -0.84 3.85 -11.97
CA ALA A 194 -1.57 3.98 -13.22
C ALA A 194 -2.88 3.17 -13.20
N GLY A 195 -3.91 3.69 -13.86
CA GLY A 195 -5.22 3.04 -13.99
C GLY A 195 -6.14 3.35 -12.81
N ASN A 196 -7.45 3.39 -13.06
CA ASN A 196 -8.45 3.76 -12.06
C ASN A 196 -8.88 2.60 -11.16
N ASN A 197 -8.44 1.37 -11.41
CA ASN A 197 -8.91 0.16 -10.74
C ASN A 197 -7.97 -0.37 -9.63
N SER A 198 -6.97 0.43 -9.24
CA SER A 198 -6.01 0.07 -8.19
C SER A 198 -6.55 0.32 -6.78
N TYR A 199 -7.60 1.13 -6.61
CA TYR A 199 -8.09 1.51 -5.29
C TYR A 199 -9.62 1.59 -5.22
N GLY A 200 -10.15 1.49 -4.00
CA GLY A 200 -11.52 1.82 -3.64
C GLY A 200 -12.59 1.12 -4.49
N PRO A 201 -13.68 1.82 -4.84
CA PRO A 201 -14.80 1.22 -5.55
C PRO A 201 -14.45 0.57 -6.89
N ALA A 202 -13.51 1.11 -7.67
CA ALA A 202 -13.10 0.49 -8.92
C ALA A 202 -12.32 -0.82 -8.71
N PHE A 203 -11.47 -0.90 -7.68
CA PHE A 203 -10.81 -2.15 -7.28
C PHE A 203 -11.85 -3.20 -6.87
N ASN A 204 -12.83 -2.81 -6.04
CA ASN A 204 -13.88 -3.72 -5.58
C ASN A 204 -14.73 -4.24 -6.75
N ARG A 205 -15.09 -3.38 -7.72
CA ARG A 205 -15.89 -3.77 -8.92
C ARG A 205 -15.24 -4.82 -9.80
N ILE A 206 -13.91 -4.94 -9.79
CA ILE A 206 -13.18 -5.94 -10.59
C ILE A 206 -12.84 -7.21 -9.79
N GLY A 207 -13.32 -7.34 -8.55
CA GLY A 207 -12.97 -8.46 -7.66
C GLY A 207 -11.55 -8.36 -7.09
N GLY A 208 -11.04 -7.13 -6.98
CA GLY A 208 -9.73 -6.81 -6.44
C GLY A 208 -8.57 -7.22 -7.33
N GLY A 209 -7.52 -7.79 -6.72
CA GLY A 209 -6.29 -8.17 -7.40
C GLY A 209 -5.18 -8.54 -6.44
N TRP A 210 -3.95 -8.45 -6.94
CA TRP A 210 -2.73 -8.69 -6.18
C TRP A 210 -1.93 -7.41 -6.04
N TYR A 211 -1.56 -7.10 -4.81
CA TYR A 211 -0.49 -6.16 -4.52
C TYR A 211 0.75 -6.95 -4.14
N ALA A 212 1.91 -6.55 -4.65
CA ALA A 212 3.18 -7.10 -4.19
C ALA A 212 4.16 -5.98 -3.89
N MET A 213 4.98 -6.17 -2.85
CA MET A 213 6.04 -5.26 -2.48
C MET A 213 7.35 -6.04 -2.36
N GLU A 214 8.40 -5.59 -3.04
CA GLU A 214 9.77 -6.09 -2.86
C GLU A 214 10.62 -4.98 -2.25
N ARG A 215 11.21 -5.28 -1.09
CA ARG A 215 12.15 -4.39 -0.43
C ARG A 215 13.54 -5.00 -0.45
N THR A 216 14.50 -4.22 -0.93
CA THR A 216 15.94 -4.52 -0.86
C THR A 216 16.70 -3.32 -0.29
N ASN A 217 18.01 -3.44 -0.13
CA ASN A 217 18.87 -2.31 0.21
C ASN A 217 19.07 -1.32 -0.97
N HIS A 218 18.56 -1.65 -2.16
CA HIS A 218 18.78 -0.86 -3.39
C HIS A 218 17.52 -0.22 -3.94
N TYR A 219 16.36 -0.76 -3.62
CA TYR A 219 15.07 -0.23 -4.05
C TYR A 219 13.94 -0.81 -3.20
N ILE A 220 12.81 -0.11 -3.22
CA ILE A 220 11.50 -0.64 -2.88
C ILE A 220 10.63 -0.57 -4.13
N ASN A 221 10.02 -1.70 -4.51
CA ASN A 221 9.11 -1.80 -5.64
C ASN A 221 7.72 -2.18 -5.15
N VAL A 222 6.69 -1.60 -5.77
CA VAL A 222 5.30 -2.02 -5.59
C VAL A 222 4.71 -2.38 -6.94
N TRP A 223 4.06 -3.54 -7.04
CA TRP A 223 3.26 -3.95 -8.18
C TRP A 223 1.80 -4.06 -7.80
N PHE A 224 0.95 -3.82 -8.80
CA PHE A 224 -0.47 -4.11 -8.75
C PHE A 224 -0.87 -4.85 -10.02
N TRP A 225 -1.58 -5.95 -9.85
CA TRP A 225 -2.25 -6.66 -10.94
C TRP A 225 -3.72 -6.82 -10.62
N ALA A 226 -4.59 -6.36 -11.52
CA ALA A 226 -6.02 -6.57 -11.42
C ALA A 226 -6.35 -8.08 -11.40
N ARG A 227 -7.46 -8.47 -10.75
CA ARG A 227 -7.86 -9.89 -10.59
C ARG A 227 -7.85 -10.72 -11.88
N SER A 228 -8.17 -10.09 -13.02
CA SER A 228 -8.21 -10.72 -14.34
C SER A 228 -7.07 -10.27 -15.27
N ASP A 229 -5.99 -9.72 -14.73
CA ASP A 229 -4.84 -9.27 -15.51
C ASP A 229 -4.10 -10.49 -16.10
N PRO A 230 -4.06 -10.65 -17.45
CA PRO A 230 -3.38 -11.77 -18.08
C PRO A 230 -1.85 -11.71 -17.95
N PHE A 231 -1.29 -10.61 -17.45
CA PHE A 231 0.13 -10.43 -17.20
C PHE A 231 0.53 -10.60 -15.73
N ALA A 232 -0.44 -10.90 -14.85
CA ALA A 232 -0.13 -11.29 -13.47
C ALA A 232 0.72 -12.58 -13.49
N PRO A 233 1.93 -12.56 -12.91
CA PRO A 233 2.82 -13.72 -12.93
C PRO A 233 2.22 -14.96 -12.25
N ASP A 234 2.52 -16.16 -12.78
CA ASP A 234 2.03 -17.42 -12.20
C ASP A 234 2.53 -17.64 -10.75
N ASP A 235 3.74 -17.18 -10.45
CA ASP A 235 4.33 -17.31 -9.11
C ASP A 235 3.62 -16.41 -8.08
N VAL A 236 3.00 -15.32 -8.52
CA VAL A 236 2.07 -14.47 -7.74
C VAL A 236 0.68 -15.12 -7.65
N THR A 237 0.05 -15.40 -8.79
CA THR A 237 -1.37 -15.82 -8.83
C THR A 237 -1.63 -17.23 -8.28
N CYS A 238 -0.65 -18.13 -8.38
CA CYS A 238 -0.75 -19.49 -7.84
C CYS A 238 -0.07 -19.64 -6.47
N GLY A 239 0.61 -18.61 -5.96
CA GLY A 239 1.30 -18.67 -4.67
C GLY A 239 2.43 -19.70 -4.64
N ALA A 240 3.40 -19.58 -5.55
CA ALA A 240 4.51 -20.53 -5.65
C ALA A 240 5.39 -20.52 -4.38
N SER A 241 6.03 -21.64 -4.03
CA SER A 241 6.97 -21.70 -2.90
C SER A 241 8.29 -20.95 -3.16
N THR A 242 8.55 -20.61 -4.41
CA THR A 242 9.74 -19.87 -4.86
C THR A 242 9.31 -18.91 -5.96
N ILE A 243 9.71 -17.65 -5.83
CA ILE A 243 9.34 -16.56 -6.74
C ILE A 243 10.60 -15.93 -7.36
N ASP A 244 10.44 -15.28 -8.51
CA ASP A 244 11.50 -14.51 -9.17
C ASP A 244 10.96 -13.15 -9.64
N THR A 245 11.20 -12.13 -8.82
CA THR A 245 10.68 -10.77 -9.04
C THR A 245 11.20 -10.15 -10.33
N GLY A 246 12.30 -10.66 -10.90
CA GLY A 246 12.80 -10.23 -12.20
C GLY A 246 11.92 -10.58 -13.39
N LYS A 247 10.96 -11.46 -13.19
CA LYS A 247 9.96 -11.83 -14.21
C LYS A 247 8.65 -11.07 -14.07
N TRP A 248 8.50 -10.20 -13.07
CA TRP A 248 7.25 -9.51 -12.75
C TRP A 248 7.01 -8.26 -13.60
N GLY A 249 7.98 -7.87 -14.44
CA GLY A 249 7.87 -6.71 -15.33
C GLY A 249 8.11 -5.38 -14.60
N ILE A 250 7.68 -4.29 -15.23
CA ILE A 250 7.89 -2.93 -14.71
C ILE A 250 6.98 -2.71 -13.49
N PRO A 251 7.51 -2.27 -12.34
CA PRO A 251 6.71 -2.02 -11.16
C PRO A 251 5.75 -0.84 -11.34
N ALA A 252 4.66 -0.87 -10.59
CA ALA A 252 3.69 0.23 -10.55
C ALA A 252 4.29 1.47 -9.87
N ALA A 253 5.05 1.27 -8.78
CA ALA A 253 5.87 2.29 -8.14
C ALA A 253 7.29 1.79 -7.90
N HIS A 254 8.29 2.64 -8.14
CA HIS A 254 9.70 2.32 -7.96
C HIS A 254 10.41 3.40 -7.16
N PHE A 255 10.95 3.02 -6.01
CA PHE A 255 11.70 3.90 -5.11
C PHE A 255 13.17 3.47 -5.11
N PRO A 256 14.03 4.05 -5.97
CA PRO A 256 15.44 3.66 -6.08
C PRO A 256 16.30 4.31 -4.98
N ASN A 257 17.42 3.66 -4.66
CA ASN A 257 18.42 4.21 -3.73
C ASN A 257 19.33 5.30 -4.34
N THR A 258 19.04 5.81 -5.55
CA THR A 258 19.92 6.74 -6.27
C THR A 258 20.19 8.05 -5.52
N GLN A 259 19.23 8.51 -4.72
CA GLN A 259 19.33 9.75 -3.92
C GLN A 259 18.83 9.52 -2.49
N CYS A 260 18.79 8.26 -2.06
CA CYS A 260 18.33 7.84 -0.76
C CYS A 260 19.05 6.55 -0.36
N ASP A 261 19.78 6.54 0.74
CA ASP A 261 20.37 5.31 1.25
C ASP A 261 19.32 4.50 2.03
N LEU A 262 18.50 3.74 1.28
CA LEU A 262 17.39 2.96 1.84
C LEU A 262 17.82 2.03 2.98
N ALA A 263 19.03 1.48 2.93
CA ALA A 263 19.56 0.61 3.98
C ALA A 263 19.77 1.33 5.32
N SER A 264 19.98 2.65 5.29
CA SER A 264 20.12 3.50 6.48
C SER A 264 18.79 4.07 6.99
N HIS A 265 17.75 4.09 6.14
CA HIS A 265 16.44 4.68 6.46
C HIS A 265 15.36 3.65 6.81
N PHE A 266 15.59 2.37 6.52
CA PHE A 266 14.61 1.33 6.81
C PHE A 266 15.22 0.22 7.68
N GLY A 267 14.67 0.06 8.89
CA GLY A 267 14.97 -1.04 9.80
C GLY A 267 14.07 -2.26 9.59
N PRO A 268 14.06 -3.23 10.51
CA PRO A 268 13.05 -4.28 10.52
C PRO A 268 11.65 -3.66 10.69
N ASN A 269 10.73 -3.92 9.77
CA ASN A 269 9.37 -3.38 9.80
C ASN A 269 8.34 -4.48 9.98
N ASN A 270 7.24 -4.17 10.66
CA ASN A 270 6.06 -5.01 10.72
C ASN A 270 5.11 -4.62 9.59
N ILE A 271 4.45 -5.60 8.97
CA ILE A 271 3.25 -5.38 8.15
C ILE A 271 2.10 -4.93 9.05
N ILE A 272 1.38 -3.88 8.64
CA ILE A 272 0.21 -3.32 9.30
C ILE A 272 -0.95 -3.22 8.31
N ILE A 273 -2.14 -3.59 8.78
CA ILE A 273 -3.40 -3.43 8.05
C ILE A 273 -4.38 -2.75 8.97
N ASN A 274 -4.93 -1.61 8.56
CA ASN A 274 -5.89 -0.88 9.36
C ASN A 274 -6.92 -0.14 8.53
N LEU A 275 -8.04 0.17 9.19
CA LEU A 275 -9.06 1.08 8.69
C LEU A 275 -9.34 2.14 9.75
N THR A 276 -8.90 3.38 9.51
CA THR A 276 -9.30 4.54 10.31
C THR A 276 -10.35 5.39 9.58
N PHE A 277 -10.81 6.44 10.24
CA PHE A 277 -11.78 7.39 9.72
C PHE A 277 -11.34 8.82 9.96
N CYS A 278 -11.60 9.72 9.03
CA CYS A 278 -11.30 11.14 9.17
C CYS A 278 -9.82 11.40 9.52
N GLY A 279 -9.54 11.99 10.68
CA GLY A 279 -8.18 12.27 11.14
C GLY A 279 -7.46 13.28 10.26
N ALA A 280 -6.13 13.28 10.35
CA ALA A 280 -5.27 14.27 9.72
C ALA A 280 -5.42 14.34 8.18
N LYS A 281 -5.72 13.22 7.53
CA LYS A 281 -5.81 13.10 6.05
C LYS A 281 -7.26 13.04 5.57
N ALA A 282 -7.99 11.95 5.83
CA ALA A 282 -9.37 11.80 5.31
C ALA A 282 -10.33 12.86 5.87
N GLY A 283 -10.06 13.37 7.09
CA GLY A 283 -10.86 14.40 7.75
C GLY A 283 -10.49 15.83 7.34
N ASN A 284 -9.43 16.01 6.55
CA ASN A 284 -9.08 17.32 6.02
C ASN A 284 -10.23 17.87 5.19
N SER A 285 -10.80 19.01 5.60
CA SER A 285 -12.04 19.54 5.01
C SER A 285 -11.92 19.79 3.50
N THR A 286 -10.73 20.15 3.01
CA THR A 286 -10.50 20.39 1.58
C THR A 286 -10.53 19.08 0.81
N LEU A 287 -9.82 18.05 1.28
CA LEU A 287 -9.78 16.73 0.64
C LEU A 287 -11.14 16.05 0.70
N TYR A 288 -11.79 16.07 1.86
CA TYR A 288 -13.11 15.47 2.08
C TYR A 288 -14.19 16.11 1.19
N THR A 289 -14.21 17.45 1.10
CA THR A 289 -15.16 18.17 0.23
C THR A 289 -14.84 17.93 -1.25
N ALA A 290 -13.54 17.88 -1.63
CA ALA A 290 -13.13 17.62 -3.01
C ALA A 290 -13.51 16.22 -3.49
N ALA A 291 -13.54 15.23 -2.58
CA ALA A 291 -14.05 13.89 -2.84
C ALA A 291 -15.58 13.84 -3.01
N GLY A 292 -16.28 14.95 -2.82
CA GLY A 292 -17.75 15.03 -2.92
C GLY A 292 -18.48 14.50 -1.70
N CYS A 293 -17.79 14.34 -0.58
CA CYS A 293 -18.38 13.79 0.63
C CYS A 293 -19.28 14.81 1.37
N PRO A 294 -20.39 14.34 1.98
CA PRO A 294 -21.38 15.22 2.60
C PRO A 294 -21.00 15.62 4.04
N SER A 295 -21.54 16.74 4.51
CA SER A 295 -21.32 17.30 5.86
C SER A 295 -19.82 17.47 6.20
N ASP A 296 -19.46 17.58 7.47
CA ASP A 296 -18.09 17.34 7.92
C ASP A 296 -17.86 15.84 8.18
N CYS A 297 -16.61 15.41 8.12
CA CYS A 297 -16.25 14.00 8.18
C CYS A 297 -16.70 13.32 9.48
N GLU A 298 -16.46 13.93 10.64
CA GLU A 298 -16.81 13.31 11.92
C GLU A 298 -18.32 13.18 12.09
N THR A 299 -19.09 14.21 11.72
CA THR A 299 -20.56 14.13 11.71
C THR A 299 -21.04 13.00 10.80
N PHE A 300 -20.48 12.89 9.59
CA PHE A 300 -20.85 11.80 8.67
C PHE A 300 -20.57 10.43 9.27
N VAL A 301 -19.36 10.22 9.82
CA VAL A 301 -18.94 8.97 10.45
C VAL A 301 -19.78 8.65 11.68
N ASN A 302 -20.20 9.64 12.47
CA ASN A 302 -21.04 9.42 13.66
C ASN A 302 -22.46 8.97 13.28
N ASP A 303 -23.06 9.63 12.29
CA ASP A 303 -24.50 9.57 12.07
C ASP A 303 -24.94 8.56 11.01
N ASN A 304 -24.02 8.03 10.19
CA ASN A 304 -24.35 7.20 9.02
C ASN A 304 -23.69 5.80 9.07
N PRO A 305 -23.99 4.94 10.07
CA PRO A 305 -23.38 3.62 10.18
C PRO A 305 -23.50 2.76 8.92
N SER A 306 -24.67 2.71 8.29
CA SER A 306 -24.88 1.89 7.09
C SER A 306 -24.07 2.35 5.86
N ALA A 307 -23.47 3.55 5.89
CA ALA A 307 -22.55 3.98 4.84
C ALA A 307 -21.23 3.20 4.86
N PHE A 308 -20.96 2.44 5.93
CA PHE A 308 -19.74 1.67 6.13
C PHE A 308 -19.95 0.15 5.94
N GLU A 309 -21.07 -0.28 5.37
CA GLU A 309 -21.32 -1.71 5.02
C GLU A 309 -20.22 -2.27 4.10
N ASN A 310 -19.68 -1.44 3.20
CA ASN A 310 -18.58 -1.80 2.30
C ASN A 310 -17.20 -1.34 2.83
N ALA A 311 -17.09 -0.88 4.07
CA ALA A 311 -15.82 -0.47 4.66
C ALA A 311 -15.08 -1.68 5.26
N TYR A 312 -14.64 -2.60 4.39
CA TYR A 312 -13.92 -3.80 4.78
C TYR A 312 -12.82 -4.22 3.81
N PHE A 313 -11.73 -4.74 4.36
CA PHE A 313 -10.78 -5.55 3.62
C PHE A 313 -11.26 -7.00 3.55
N GLN A 314 -11.02 -7.62 2.40
CA GLN A 314 -11.15 -9.05 2.19
C GLN A 314 -9.87 -9.59 1.57
N PHE A 315 -9.14 -10.40 2.33
CA PHE A 315 -7.95 -11.08 1.85
C PHE A 315 -8.24 -12.55 1.56
N SER A 316 -7.65 -13.07 0.48
CA SER A 316 -7.52 -14.52 0.28
C SER A 316 -6.30 -15.04 1.03
N SER A 317 -5.17 -14.33 0.91
CA SER A 317 -3.92 -14.68 1.60
C SER A 317 -2.93 -13.51 1.63
N ILE A 318 -1.97 -13.58 2.55
CA ILE A 318 -0.72 -12.83 2.51
C ILE A 318 0.43 -13.84 2.50
N LYS A 319 1.35 -13.70 1.55
CA LYS A 319 2.53 -14.55 1.44
C LYS A 319 3.80 -13.71 1.55
N VAL A 320 4.72 -14.13 2.42
CA VAL A 320 5.99 -13.45 2.64
C VAL A 320 7.15 -14.35 2.18
N TYR A 321 8.13 -13.77 1.49
CA TYR A 321 9.29 -14.46 0.94
C TYR A 321 10.59 -13.76 1.33
N ALA A 322 11.66 -14.53 1.54
CA ALA A 322 13.00 -14.02 1.83
C ALA A 322 14.11 -14.89 1.21
#